data_AF-A0A6M1LUK1-F1
#
_entry.id   AF-A0A6M1LUK1-F1
#
_cell.length_a   1.000
_cell.length_b   1.000
_cell.length_c   1.000
_cell.angle_alpha   90.00
_cell.angle_beta   90.00
_cell.angle_gamma   90.00
#
_symmetry.space_group_name_H-M   'P 1'
#
loop_
_entity.id
_entity.type
_entity.pdbx_description
1 polymer ?
#
loop_
_entity_poly.entity_id
_entity_poly.type
_entity_poly.pdbx_seq_one_letter_code
_entity_poly.pdbx_strand_id
1 'polypeptide(L)'
;MSGTTYQPTEEQRRTVRAMSGYGIPQTDIATILEIDAKTLRKHFRRELDRGSIEATTKVAQTLFSMATSGQNTAAAIFWMKARAGWREKQEIVLSTKPVIEMTDEELAQEIARERTARLTIDGD
;
A
#
# COMPACT_ATOMS: atom_id res chain seq x y z
N MET A 1 4.65 -8.17 44.95
CA MET A 1 3.44 -8.18 44.10
C MET A 1 3.28 -9.59 43.57
N SER A 2 2.18 -10.28 43.92
CA SER A 2 1.92 -11.65 43.47
C SER A 2 1.81 -11.64 41.94
N GLY A 3 2.84 -12.16 41.28
CA GLY A 3 2.95 -12.19 39.82
C GLY A 3 2.10 -13.30 39.24
N THR A 4 0.80 -13.04 39.09
CA THR A 4 -0.06 -13.94 38.33
C THR A 4 0.38 -13.90 36.87
N THR A 5 1.00 -14.99 36.41
CA THR A 5 1.41 -15.13 35.00
C THR A 5 0.16 -15.09 34.12
N TYR A 6 0.09 -14.12 33.21
CA TYR A 6 -0.98 -14.05 32.23
C TYR A 6 -0.95 -15.29 31.33
N GLN A 7 -2.08 -16.00 31.24
CA GLN A 7 -2.23 -17.19 30.42
C GLN A 7 -3.26 -16.93 29.32
N PRO A 8 -2.82 -16.77 28.06
CA PRO A 8 -3.73 -16.57 26.93
C PRO A 8 -4.64 -17.77 26.72
N THR A 9 -5.93 -17.52 26.53
CA THR A 9 -6.84 -18.55 26.04
C THR A 9 -6.69 -18.73 24.53
N GLU A 10 -7.10 -19.88 24.01
CA GLU A 10 -7.11 -20.13 22.58
C GLU A 10 -8.05 -19.17 21.83
N GLU A 11 -9.18 -18.80 22.45
CA GLU A 11 -10.09 -17.81 21.89
C GLU A 11 -9.42 -16.44 21.74
N GLN A 12 -8.73 -15.97 22.78
CA GLN A 12 -7.96 -14.72 22.71
C GLN A 12 -6.90 -14.77 21.60
N ARG A 13 -6.23 -15.91 21.42
CA ARG A 13 -5.25 -16.08 20.33
C ARG A 13 -5.91 -15.96 18.95
N ARG A 14 -7.07 -16.57 18.75
CA ARG A 14 -7.83 -16.44 17.50
C ARG A 14 -8.24 -15.00 17.25
N THR A 15 -8.72 -14.30 18.29
CA THR A 15 -9.08 -12.88 18.21
C THR A 15 -7.88 -12.01 17.82
N VAL A 16 -6.74 -12.14 18.51
CA VAL A 16 -5.53 -11.36 18.19
C VAL A 16 -5.06 -11.63 16.77
N ARG A 17 -5.08 -12.89 16.33
CA ARG A 17 -4.67 -13.27 14.98
C ARG A 17 -5.59 -12.67 13.92
N ALA A 18 -6.90 -12.71 14.14
CA ALA A 18 -7.87 -12.13 13.21
C ALA A 18 -7.71 -10.60 13.13
N MET A 19 -7.70 -9.92 14.27
CA MET A 19 -7.59 -8.46 14.33
C MET A 19 -6.28 -7.94 13.74
N SER A 20 -5.15 -8.60 14.03
CA SER A 20 -3.87 -8.26 13.38
C SER A 20 -3.89 -8.53 11.88
N GLY A 21 -4.59 -9.58 11.44
CA GLY A 21 -4.85 -9.84 10.02
C GLY A 21 -5.64 -8.74 9.32
N TYR A 22 -6.55 -8.08 10.04
CA TYR A 22 -7.30 -6.94 9.53
C TYR A 22 -6.51 -5.62 9.59
N GLY A 23 -5.29 -5.64 10.13
CA GLY A 23 -4.44 -4.44 10.26
C GLY A 23 -4.79 -3.55 11.46
N ILE A 24 -5.55 -4.07 12.45
CA ILE A 24 -5.87 -3.29 13.65
C ILE A 24 -4.59 -3.02 14.46
N PRO A 25 -4.37 -1.77 14.94
CA PRO A 25 -3.21 -1.45 15.77
C PRO A 25 -3.13 -2.31 17.04
N GLN A 26 -1.91 -2.70 17.42
CA GLN A 26 -1.68 -3.54 18.60
C GLN A 26 -2.17 -2.90 19.91
N THR A 27 -2.16 -1.56 19.99
CA THR A 27 -2.71 -0.82 21.14
C THR A 27 -4.20 -1.08 21.30
N ASP A 28 -4.94 -1.06 20.19
CA ASP A 28 -6.40 -1.19 20.18
C ASP A 28 -6.79 -2.64 20.43
N ILE A 29 -6.01 -3.59 19.89
CA ILE A 29 -6.14 -5.01 20.24
C ILE A 29 -5.93 -5.20 21.75
N ALA A 30 -4.91 -4.58 22.34
CA ALA A 30 -4.66 -4.67 23.78
C ALA A 30 -5.83 -4.09 24.60
N THR A 31 -6.41 -2.97 24.15
CA THR A 31 -7.63 -2.38 24.73
C THR A 31 -8.81 -3.34 24.68
N ILE A 32 -9.06 -4.01 23.56
CA ILE A 32 -10.14 -5.01 23.42
C ILE A 32 -9.96 -6.20 24.36
N LEU A 33 -8.72 -6.61 24.60
CA LEU A 33 -8.39 -7.71 25.51
C LEU A 33 -8.25 -7.26 26.98
N GLU A 34 -8.41 -5.96 27.26
CA GLU A 34 -8.22 -5.35 28.59
C GLU A 34 -6.87 -5.69 29.22
N ILE A 35 -5.81 -5.72 28.40
CA ILE A 35 -4.44 -5.97 28.84
C ILE A 35 -3.50 -4.84 28.44
N ASP A 36 -2.37 -4.74 29.13
CA ASP A 36 -1.30 -3.85 28.72
C ASP A 36 -0.69 -4.28 27.38
N ALA A 37 -0.32 -3.31 26.54
CA ALA A 37 0.27 -3.57 25.22
C ALA A 37 1.59 -4.38 25.30
N LYS A 38 2.33 -4.31 26.41
CA LYS A 38 3.50 -5.16 26.67
C LYS A 38 3.10 -6.61 26.89
N THR A 39 2.00 -6.86 27.62
CA THR A 39 1.44 -8.20 27.83
C THR A 39 0.98 -8.78 26.49
N LEU A 40 0.30 -8.00 25.65
CA LEU A 40 -0.10 -8.42 24.31
C LEU A 40 1.12 -8.90 23.49
N ARG A 41 2.15 -8.05 23.37
CA ARG A 41 3.37 -8.38 22.61
C ARG A 41 4.14 -9.58 23.17
N LYS A 42 4.13 -9.76 24.49
CA LYS A 42 4.82 -10.88 25.15
C LYS A 42 4.11 -12.22 24.89
N HIS A 43 2.78 -12.23 24.95
CA HIS A 43 2.01 -13.47 24.98
C HIS A 43 1.38 -13.87 23.64
N PHE A 44 1.23 -12.92 22.71
CA PHE A 44 0.59 -13.12 21.41
C PHE A 44 1.48 -12.78 20.21
N ARG A 45 2.81 -12.79 20.40
CA ARG A 45 3.77 -12.44 19.33
C ARG A 45 3.53 -13.22 18.04
N ARG A 46 3.32 -14.53 18.18
CA ARG A 46 3.07 -15.43 17.05
C ARG A 46 1.79 -15.05 16.29
N GLU A 47 0.72 -14.71 17.00
CA GLU A 47 -0.55 -14.32 16.39
C GLU A 47 -0.42 -12.98 15.66
N LEU A 48 0.26 -12.01 16.28
CA LEU A 48 0.52 -10.68 15.70
C LEU A 48 1.35 -10.76 14.41
N ASP A 49 2.41 -11.58 14.41
CA ASP A 49 3.29 -11.70 13.25
C ASP A 49 2.60 -12.48 12.12
N ARG A 50 1.77 -13.49 12.45
CA ARG A 50 1.11 -14.35 11.45
C ARG A 50 -0.18 -13.75 10.89
N GLY A 51 -0.92 -12.98 11.67
CA GLY A 51 -2.25 -12.50 11.27
C GLY A 51 -2.23 -11.81 9.91
N SER A 52 -1.34 -10.83 9.74
CA SER A 52 -1.23 -10.08 8.48
C SER A 52 -0.79 -10.96 7.29
N ILE A 53 0.13 -11.90 7.53
CA ILE A 53 0.60 -12.85 6.50
C ILE A 53 -0.55 -13.77 6.06
N GLU A 54 -1.28 -14.37 7.02
CA GLU A 54 -2.39 -15.28 6.75
C GLU A 54 -3.53 -14.54 6.02
N ALA A 55 -3.88 -13.32 6.46
CA ALA A 55 -4.90 -12.50 5.82
C ALA A 55 -4.52 -12.13 4.39
N THR A 56 -3.30 -11.65 4.17
CA THR A 56 -2.77 -11.31 2.84
C THR A 56 -2.76 -12.54 1.93
N THR A 57 -2.36 -13.71 2.45
CA THR A 57 -2.35 -14.97 1.71
C THR A 57 -3.76 -15.37 1.25
N LYS A 58 -4.75 -15.24 2.13
CA LYS A 58 -6.15 -15.55 1.80
C LYS A 58 -6.69 -14.63 0.70
N VAL A 59 -6.45 -13.33 0.81
CA VAL A 59 -6.83 -12.36 -0.23
C VAL A 59 -6.13 -12.67 -1.55
N ALA A 60 -4.82 -12.97 -1.50
CA ALA A 60 -4.05 -13.34 -2.68
C ALA A 60 -4.58 -14.60 -3.37
N GLN A 61 -4.98 -15.63 -2.60
CA GLN A 61 -5.59 -16.85 -3.13
C GLN A 61 -6.92 -16.55 -3.84
N THR A 62 -7.79 -15.74 -3.24
CA THR A 62 -9.05 -15.31 -3.86
C THR A 62 -8.81 -14.54 -5.15
N LEU A 63 -7.89 -13.58 -5.12
CA LEU A 63 -7.57 -12.75 -6.29
C LEU A 63 -6.98 -13.58 -7.43
N PHE A 64 -6.10 -14.54 -7.12
CA PHE A 64 -5.58 -15.49 -8.09
C PHE A 64 -6.69 -16.30 -8.74
N SER A 65 -7.60 -16.88 -7.93
CA SER A 65 -8.73 -17.64 -8.45
C SER A 65 -9.63 -16.81 -9.37
N MET A 66 -9.90 -15.55 -9.00
CA MET A 66 -10.65 -14.62 -9.85
C MET A 66 -9.92 -14.32 -11.16
N ALA A 67 -8.61 -14.04 -11.11
CA ALA A 67 -7.79 -13.78 -12.28
C ALA A 67 -7.73 -14.98 -13.24
N THR A 68 -7.69 -16.21 -12.73
CA THR A 68 -7.60 -17.43 -13.54
C THR A 68 -8.95 -17.97 -14.01
N SER A 69 -10.07 -17.48 -13.44
CA SER A 69 -11.43 -17.92 -13.81
C SER A 69 -11.87 -17.55 -15.23
N GLY A 70 -11.17 -16.61 -15.88
CA GLY A 70 -11.58 -16.03 -17.16
C GLY A 70 -12.77 -15.06 -17.08
N GLN A 71 -13.36 -14.84 -15.89
CA GLN A 71 -14.56 -14.00 -15.72
C GLN A 71 -14.27 -12.64 -15.08
N ASN A 72 -13.07 -12.45 -14.50
CA ASN A 72 -12.69 -11.20 -13.84
C ASN A 72 -11.43 -10.59 -14.48
N THR A 73 -11.64 -9.82 -15.55
CA THR A 73 -10.57 -9.13 -16.29
C THR A 73 -9.82 -8.13 -15.41
N ALA A 74 -10.49 -7.46 -14.48
CA ALA A 74 -9.84 -6.51 -13.57
C ALA A 74 -8.81 -7.20 -12.65
N ALA A 75 -9.15 -8.37 -12.10
CA ALA A 75 -8.23 -9.17 -11.30
C ALA A 75 -7.03 -9.66 -12.13
N ALA A 76 -7.26 -10.08 -13.38
CA ALA A 76 -6.18 -10.48 -14.30
C ALA A 76 -5.26 -9.31 -14.64
N ILE A 77 -5.80 -8.15 -15.00
CA ILE A 77 -5.01 -6.93 -15.28
C ILE A 77 -4.21 -6.51 -14.04
N PHE A 78 -4.85 -6.48 -12.86
CA PHE A 78 -4.16 -6.18 -11.62
C PHE A 78 -3.01 -7.14 -11.37
N TRP A 79 -3.22 -8.45 -11.52
CA TRP A 79 -2.17 -9.45 -11.36
C TRP A 79 -0.98 -9.19 -12.30
N MET A 80 -1.25 -8.96 -13.58
CA MET A 80 -0.20 -8.72 -14.56
C MET A 80 0.61 -7.47 -14.21
N LYS A 81 -0.05 -6.39 -13.79
CA LYS A 81 0.62 -5.14 -13.42
C LYS A 81 1.35 -5.20 -12.07
N ALA A 82 0.65 -5.60 -11.01
CA ALA A 82 1.13 -5.51 -9.63
C ALA A 82 2.03 -6.68 -9.22
N ARG A 83 1.86 -7.87 -9.82
CA ARG A 83 2.60 -9.08 -9.44
C ARG A 83 3.48 -9.66 -10.54
N ALA A 84 3.03 -9.68 -11.80
CA ALA A 84 3.81 -10.19 -12.93
C ALA A 84 4.77 -9.15 -13.54
N GLY A 85 4.75 -7.91 -13.06
CA GLY A 85 5.70 -6.85 -13.44
C GLY A 85 5.41 -6.19 -14.79
N TRP A 86 4.23 -6.39 -15.38
CA TRP A 86 3.86 -5.70 -16.60
C TRP A 86 3.66 -4.21 -16.34
N ARG A 87 4.18 -3.40 -17.25
CA ARG A 87 4.01 -1.95 -17.24
C ARG A 87 3.47 -1.52 -18.60
N GLU A 88 2.70 -0.45 -18.60
CA GLU A 88 2.24 0.16 -19.85
C GLU A 88 3.43 0.77 -20.58
N LYS A 89 3.48 0.57 -21.91
CA LYS A 89 4.42 1.29 -22.74
C LYS A 89 3.99 2.75 -22.77
N GLN A 90 4.86 3.64 -22.31
CA GLN A 90 4.66 5.08 -22.42
C GLN A 90 5.48 5.58 -23.62
N GLU A 91 4.80 6.15 -24.60
CA GLU A 91 5.46 6.94 -25.65
C GLU A 91 5.37 8.41 -25.25
N ILE A 92 6.52 8.99 -24.90
CA ILE A 92 6.62 10.41 -24.59
C ILE A 92 6.90 11.14 -25.90
N VAL A 93 5.88 11.79 -26.45
CA VAL A 93 6.05 12.71 -27.58
C VAL A 93 6.41 14.07 -26.99
N LEU A 94 7.66 14.50 -27.18
CA LEU A 94 8.06 15.87 -26.90
C LEU A 94 7.46 16.77 -27.98
N SER A 95 6.56 17.66 -27.59
CA SER A 95 5.93 18.63 -28.50
C SER A 95 6.84 19.84 -28.80
N THR A 96 7.91 19.99 -28.04
CA THR A 96 8.90 21.06 -28.18
C THR A 96 10.18 20.52 -28.81
N LYS A 97 10.80 21.36 -29.66
CA LYS A 97 12.14 21.08 -30.17
C LYS A 97 13.09 20.88 -28.98
N PRO A 98 14.07 19.97 -29.06
CA PRO A 98 15.14 19.93 -28.06
C PRO A 98 15.82 21.30 -27.96
N VAL A 99 16.14 21.75 -26.75
CA VAL A 99 16.82 23.06 -26.52
C VAL A 99 18.09 23.21 -27.37
N ILE A 100 18.76 22.09 -27.64
CA ILE A 100 19.99 22.00 -28.44
C ILE A 100 19.77 22.34 -29.93
N GLU A 101 18.53 22.19 -30.39
CA GLU A 101 18.10 22.48 -31.77
C GLU A 101 17.38 23.84 -31.87
N MET A 102 17.19 24.53 -30.75
CA MET A 102 16.60 25.86 -30.72
C MET A 102 17.67 26.90 -31.04
N THR A 103 17.29 27.90 -31.83
CA THR A 103 18.05 29.15 -31.89
C THR A 103 17.92 29.91 -30.56
N ASP A 104 18.85 30.83 -30.28
CA ASP A 104 18.80 31.68 -29.07
C ASP A 104 17.48 32.46 -28.97
N GLU A 105 16.91 32.86 -30.12
CA GLU A 105 15.64 33.56 -30.19
C GLU A 105 14.45 32.65 -29.85
N GLU A 106 14.41 31.43 -30.41
CA GLU A 106 13.38 30.43 -30.08
C GLU A 106 13.45 30.05 -28.58
N LEU A 107 14.65 29.90 -28.02
CA LEU A 107 14.83 29.62 -26.60
C LEU A 107 14.33 30.77 -25.70
N ALA A 108 14.64 32.01 -26.08
CA ALA A 108 14.16 33.19 -25.35
C ALA A 108 12.62 33.28 -25.36
N GLN A 109 11.99 32.97 -26.49
CA GLN A 109 10.52 32.92 -26.61
C GLN A 109 9.91 31.84 -25.70
N GLU A 110 10.47 30.65 -25.67
CA GLU A 110 9.96 29.55 -24.84
C GLU A 110 10.12 29.86 -23.33
N ILE A 111 11.26 30.43 -22.92
CA ILE A 111 11.48 30.87 -21.53
C ILE A 111 10.47 31.96 -21.13
N ALA A 112 10.18 32.91 -22.02
CA ALA A 112 9.20 33.97 -21.76
C ALA A 112 7.77 33.40 -21.64
N ARG A 113 7.40 32.44 -22.48
CA ARG A 113 6.12 31.74 -22.43
C ARG A 113 5.91 31.02 -21.10
N GLU A 114 6.88 30.20 -20.68
CA GLU A 114 6.81 29.44 -19.43
C GLU A 114 6.77 30.34 -18.19
N ARG A 115 7.55 31.44 -18.18
CA ARG A 115 7.51 32.43 -17.09
C ARG A 115 6.15 33.11 -16.98
N THR A 116 5.52 33.42 -18.11
CA THR A 116 4.19 34.03 -18.14
C THR A 116 3.13 33.04 -17.64
N ALA A 117 3.19 31.78 -18.09
CA ALA A 117 2.28 30.73 -17.64
C ALA A 117 2.38 30.46 -16.12
N ARG A 118 3.60 30.52 -15.56
CA ARG A 118 3.82 30.36 -14.12
C ARG A 118 3.19 31.50 -13.30
N LEU A 119 3.31 32.74 -13.78
CA LEU A 119 2.73 33.92 -13.11
C LEU A 119 1.19 33.90 -13.10
N THR A 120 0.55 33.24 -14.06
CA THR A 120 -0.92 33.10 -14.09
C THR A 120 -1.46 32.00 -13.18
N ILE A 121 -0.63 31.02 -12.77
CA ILE A 121 -1.06 29.90 -11.91
C ILE A 121 -0.92 30.25 -10.42
N ASP A 122 0.08 31.06 -10.05
CA ASP A 122 0.33 31.48 -8.66
C ASP A 122 -0.54 32.69 -8.22
N GLY A 123 -1.53 33.09 -9.03
CA GLY A 123 -2.36 34.29 -8.87
C GLY A 123 -3.83 34.08 -8.49
N ASP A 124 -4.28 32.82 -8.32
CA ASP A 124 -5.59 32.40 -7.77
C ASP A 124 -5.39 31.73 -6.39
#